data_AF-A0A7X4F8I3-F1
#
_entry.id   AF-A0A7X4F8I3-F1
#
_cell.length_a   1.000
_cell.length_b   1.000
_cell.length_c   1.000
_cell.angle_alpha   90.00
_cell.angle_beta   90.00
_cell.angle_gamma   90.00
#
_symmetry.space_group_name_H-M   'P 1'
#
loop_
_entity.id
_entity.type
_entity.pdbx_description
1 polymer ?
#
loop_
_entity_poly.entity_id
_entity_poly.type
_entity_poly.pdbx_seq_one_letter_code
_entity_poly.pdbx_strand_id
1 'polypeptide(L)'
;MQTQTLFGNDEKPISYEGELESHRYEDERVQDIYKQYAVRILAELVGRVGLNRLTDKTIVLVSNLVLPDITDRPETLLFDWEDFEVAGGLDKLAETIATRQHFEAERAKLTAESSREEVERVLGCSSRQANRVLQKFRGGAPLRVPLRDQIFAALAAGRNKTSDLVDAVEGYPTAIKNELKRLVDANEIVKVRWGTYALKTDQIKQDKQ
;
A
#
# COMPACT_ATOMS: atom_id res chain seq x y z
N MET A 1 -26.14 -4.35 -51.00
CA MET A 1 -25.12 -4.81 -50.02
C MET A 1 -25.03 -3.75 -48.94
N GLN A 2 -25.52 -4.04 -47.72
CA GLN A 2 -25.41 -3.15 -46.58
C GLN A 2 -24.08 -3.42 -45.87
N THR A 3 -23.19 -2.43 -45.88
CA THR A 3 -21.93 -2.46 -45.14
C THR A 3 -22.24 -2.29 -43.66
N GLN A 4 -22.01 -3.34 -42.86
CA GLN A 4 -22.01 -3.21 -41.40
C GLN A 4 -20.71 -2.51 -41.00
N THR A 5 -20.81 -1.29 -40.50
CA THR A 5 -19.68 -0.59 -39.88
C THR A 5 -19.43 -1.23 -38.52
N LEU A 6 -18.37 -2.03 -38.40
CA LEU A 6 -17.90 -2.57 -37.12
C LEU A 6 -17.21 -1.44 -36.35
N PHE A 7 -17.79 -1.07 -35.21
CA PHE A 7 -17.17 -0.15 -34.24
C PHE A 7 -16.50 -0.98 -33.15
N GLY A 8 -15.17 -1.10 -33.18
CA GLY A 8 -14.39 -1.76 -32.12
C GLY A 8 -13.13 -2.43 -32.65
N ASN A 9 -12.03 -2.35 -31.91
CA ASN A 9 -10.89 -3.23 -32.14
C ASN A 9 -11.25 -4.62 -31.58
N ASP A 10 -11.71 -5.52 -32.45
CA ASP A 10 -12.22 -6.86 -32.12
C ASP A 10 -11.13 -7.89 -31.76
N GLU A 11 -9.86 -7.48 -31.62
CA GLU A 11 -8.77 -8.40 -31.23
C GLU A 11 -8.99 -9.07 -29.86
N LYS A 12 -9.78 -8.44 -28.97
CA LYS A 12 -10.19 -9.03 -27.69
C LYS A 12 -11.70 -8.85 -27.46
N PRO A 13 -12.48 -9.95 -27.42
CA PRO A 13 -13.91 -9.88 -27.14
C PRO A 13 -14.14 -9.23 -25.76
N ILE A 14 -15.22 -8.47 -25.63
CA ILE A 14 -15.63 -7.87 -24.36
C ILE A 14 -16.21 -8.98 -23.48
N SER A 15 -15.67 -9.14 -22.27
CA SER A 15 -16.25 -10.02 -21.26
C SER A 15 -17.14 -9.22 -20.32
N TYR A 16 -18.35 -9.72 -20.07
CA TYR A 16 -19.27 -9.18 -19.06
C TYR A 16 -19.28 -10.04 -17.78
N GLU A 17 -18.38 -11.03 -17.69
CA GLU A 17 -18.21 -11.84 -16.49
C GLU A 17 -17.71 -10.95 -15.35
N GLY A 18 -18.22 -11.24 -14.15
CA GLY A 18 -17.93 -10.45 -12.98
C GLY A 18 -18.53 -11.05 -11.73
N GLU A 19 -17.99 -10.64 -10.61
CA GLU A 19 -18.49 -10.98 -9.29
C GLU A 19 -19.61 -10.00 -8.91
N LEU A 20 -20.84 -10.50 -8.90
CA LEU A 20 -22.04 -9.69 -8.63
C LEU A 20 -22.05 -9.08 -7.23
N GLU A 21 -21.49 -9.76 -6.23
CA GLU A 21 -21.45 -9.29 -4.84
C GLU A 21 -20.50 -8.12 -4.63
N SER A 22 -19.37 -8.10 -5.34
CA SER A 22 -18.37 -7.03 -5.26
C SER A 22 -18.56 -5.96 -6.35
N HIS A 23 -19.57 -6.13 -7.21
CA HIS A 23 -19.83 -5.30 -8.39
C HIS A 23 -18.56 -5.09 -9.25
N ARG A 24 -17.79 -6.17 -9.42
CA ARG A 24 -16.50 -6.16 -10.10
C ARG A 24 -16.55 -7.04 -11.35
N TYR A 25 -16.42 -6.41 -12.51
CA TYR A 25 -16.24 -7.06 -13.79
C TYR A 25 -14.77 -7.44 -13.99
N GLU A 26 -14.55 -8.57 -14.68
CA GLU A 26 -13.20 -9.03 -15.05
C GLU A 26 -12.60 -8.16 -16.15
N ASP A 27 -13.41 -7.68 -17.09
CA ASP A 27 -12.98 -6.78 -18.16
C ASP A 27 -12.92 -5.33 -17.65
N GLU A 28 -11.72 -4.76 -17.62
CA GLU A 28 -11.47 -3.39 -17.17
C GLU A 28 -12.30 -2.36 -17.95
N ARG A 29 -12.56 -2.59 -19.24
CA ARG A 29 -13.37 -1.66 -20.07
C ARG A 29 -14.81 -1.60 -19.56
N VAL A 30 -15.38 -2.74 -19.20
CA VAL A 30 -16.73 -2.84 -18.64
C VAL A 30 -16.75 -2.27 -17.22
N GLN A 31 -15.74 -2.57 -16.42
CA GLN A 31 -15.60 -2.02 -15.07
C GLN A 31 -15.54 -0.48 -15.07
N ASP A 32 -14.80 0.11 -16.01
CA ASP A 32 -14.66 1.56 -16.11
C ASP A 32 -15.98 2.24 -16.50
N ILE A 33 -16.71 1.68 -17.46
CA ILE A 33 -18.05 2.17 -17.82
C ILE A 33 -19.00 2.06 -16.63
N TYR A 34 -18.99 0.93 -15.92
CA TYR A 34 -19.80 0.72 -14.73
C TYR A 34 -19.50 1.78 -13.66
N LYS A 35 -18.21 2.00 -13.34
CA LYS A 35 -17.77 3.01 -12.37
C LYS A 35 -18.21 4.41 -12.78
N GLN A 36 -18.03 4.80 -14.04
CA GLN A 36 -18.47 6.11 -14.53
C GLN A 36 -19.98 6.31 -14.39
N TYR A 37 -20.76 5.27 -14.71
CA TYR A 37 -22.21 5.30 -14.59
C TYR A 37 -22.66 5.41 -13.13
N ALA A 38 -22.04 4.63 -12.23
CA ALA A 38 -22.30 4.66 -10.79
C ALA A 38 -21.98 6.04 -10.19
N VAL A 39 -20.80 6.61 -10.51
CA VAL A 39 -20.40 7.96 -10.11
C VAL A 39 -21.42 9.00 -10.56
N ARG A 40 -21.87 8.93 -11.82
CA ARG A 40 -22.88 9.86 -12.35
C ARG A 40 -24.19 9.79 -11.58
N ILE A 41 -24.71 8.58 -11.32
CA ILE A 41 -25.95 8.40 -10.55
C ILE A 41 -25.83 8.97 -9.15
N LEU A 42 -24.72 8.66 -8.45
CA LEU A 42 -24.50 9.15 -7.10
C LEU A 42 -24.41 10.68 -7.05
N ALA A 43 -23.68 11.29 -7.99
CA ALA A 43 -23.58 12.74 -8.10
C ALA A 43 -24.96 13.39 -8.38
N GLU A 44 -25.75 12.82 -9.29
CA GLU A 44 -27.12 13.28 -9.55
C GLU A 44 -28.01 13.18 -8.32
N LEU A 45 -27.93 12.08 -7.57
CA LEU A 45 -28.74 11.87 -6.37
C LEU A 45 -28.38 12.88 -5.28
N VAL A 46 -27.09 13.10 -5.04
CA VAL A 46 -26.59 14.11 -4.09
C VAL A 46 -27.09 15.51 -4.49
N GLY A 47 -27.02 15.84 -5.78
CA GLY A 47 -27.53 17.12 -6.30
C GLY A 47 -29.04 17.28 -6.17
N ARG A 48 -29.83 16.25 -6.53
CA ARG A 48 -31.30 16.27 -6.49
C ARG A 48 -31.87 16.36 -5.09
N VAL A 49 -31.29 15.60 -4.15
CA VAL A 49 -31.72 15.61 -2.75
C VAL A 49 -31.29 16.90 -2.05
N GLY A 50 -30.46 17.73 -2.69
CA GLY A 50 -29.95 18.96 -2.10
C GLY A 50 -29.04 18.67 -0.90
N LEU A 51 -28.43 17.48 -0.86
CA LEU A 51 -27.47 17.10 0.17
C LEU A 51 -26.30 18.11 0.23
N ASN A 52 -25.96 18.68 -0.92
CA ASN A 52 -25.00 19.77 -1.06
C ASN A 52 -25.46 21.15 -0.52
N ARG A 53 -26.69 21.28 0.00
CA ARG A 53 -27.28 22.55 0.47
C ARG A 53 -27.71 22.51 1.93
N LEU A 54 -27.48 21.42 2.64
CA LEU A 54 -27.83 21.28 4.05
C LEU A 54 -26.68 21.82 4.91
N THR A 55 -26.81 23.05 5.41
CA THR A 55 -25.79 23.73 6.22
C THR A 55 -25.67 23.17 7.64
N ASP A 56 -26.72 22.53 8.15
CA ASP A 56 -26.84 22.14 9.56
C ASP A 56 -26.80 20.62 9.76
N LYS A 57 -26.44 19.86 8.72
CA LYS A 57 -26.41 18.39 8.76
C LYS A 57 -25.12 17.83 8.19
N THR A 58 -24.54 16.90 8.92
CA THR A 58 -23.43 16.06 8.44
C THR A 58 -23.99 14.92 7.61
N ILE A 59 -23.46 14.74 6.41
CA ILE A 59 -23.87 13.69 5.47
C ILE A 59 -22.69 12.75 5.30
N VAL A 60 -22.93 11.47 5.55
CA VAL A 60 -21.90 10.43 5.46
C VAL A 60 -22.19 9.59 4.24
N LEU A 61 -21.23 9.55 3.32
CA LEU A 61 -21.28 8.72 2.11
C LEU A 61 -20.22 7.63 2.25
N VAL A 62 -20.66 6.38 2.33
CA VAL A 62 -19.76 5.21 2.33
C VAL A 62 -19.65 4.71 0.91
N SER A 63 -18.52 5.01 0.26
CA SER A 63 -18.26 4.63 -1.12
C SER A 63 -16.76 4.47 -1.33
N ASN A 64 -16.38 3.50 -2.14
CA ASN A 64 -15.01 3.36 -2.65
C ASN A 64 -14.77 4.13 -3.96
N LEU A 65 -15.79 4.85 -4.45
CA LEU A 65 -15.73 5.65 -5.67
C LEU A 65 -15.38 7.09 -5.35
N VAL A 66 -14.46 7.66 -6.13
CA VAL A 66 -14.22 9.10 -6.18
C VAL A 66 -15.42 9.75 -6.86
N LEU A 67 -16.08 10.69 -6.18
CA LEU A 67 -17.22 11.41 -6.69
C LEU A 67 -16.80 12.84 -7.04
N PRO A 68 -16.57 13.16 -8.32
CA PRO A 68 -16.20 14.52 -8.74
C PRO A 68 -17.21 15.55 -8.25
N ASP A 69 -16.73 16.76 -8.01
CA ASP A 69 -17.46 17.87 -7.41
C ASP A 69 -18.04 17.55 -6.01
N ILE A 70 -17.66 16.45 -5.35
CA ILE A 70 -18.07 16.08 -3.99
C ILE A 70 -16.83 15.75 -3.17
N THR A 71 -16.02 14.77 -3.57
CA THR A 71 -14.83 14.33 -2.82
C THR A 71 -13.68 15.33 -2.82
N ASP A 72 -13.67 16.22 -3.80
CA ASP A 72 -12.65 17.26 -4.05
C ASP A 72 -12.97 18.60 -3.39
N ARG A 73 -14.15 18.74 -2.77
CA ARG A 73 -14.53 19.95 -2.06
C ARG A 73 -13.71 20.16 -0.78
N PRO A 74 -13.36 21.41 -0.43
CA PRO A 74 -12.65 21.69 0.81
C PRO A 74 -13.49 21.35 2.06
N GLU A 75 -14.83 21.35 1.96
CA GLU A 75 -15.72 20.98 3.06
C GLU A 75 -15.88 19.46 3.25
N THR A 76 -15.40 18.65 2.31
CA THR A 76 -15.54 17.19 2.37
C THR A 76 -14.38 16.56 3.13
N LEU A 77 -14.71 15.87 4.21
CA LEU A 77 -13.74 15.07 4.98
C LEU A 77 -13.75 13.63 4.48
N LEU A 78 -12.60 13.18 3.97
CA LEU A 78 -12.39 11.78 3.58
C LEU A 78 -11.91 10.97 4.79
N PHE A 79 -12.46 9.77 4.94
CA PHE A 79 -12.12 8.85 6.02
C PHE A 79 -12.14 7.40 5.53
N ASP A 80 -11.41 6.54 6.22
CA ASP A 80 -11.38 5.10 6.01
C ASP A 80 -11.99 4.35 7.20
N TRP A 81 -11.89 3.02 7.19
CA TRP A 81 -12.48 2.21 8.25
C TRP A 81 -11.75 2.41 9.58
N GLU A 82 -10.43 2.57 9.52
CA GLU A 82 -9.57 2.83 10.67
C GLU A 82 -9.93 4.14 11.38
N ASP A 83 -10.18 5.22 10.62
CA ASP A 83 -10.67 6.49 11.15
C ASP A 83 -11.99 6.31 11.92
N PHE A 84 -12.91 5.48 11.41
CA PHE A 84 -14.19 5.20 12.06
C PHE A 84 -14.04 4.36 13.33
N GLU A 85 -13.21 3.31 13.30
CA GLU A 85 -12.92 2.49 14.47
C GLU A 85 -12.30 3.31 15.61
N VAL A 86 -11.34 4.18 15.28
CA VAL A 86 -10.68 5.07 16.26
C VAL A 86 -11.66 6.10 16.82
N ALA A 87 -12.53 6.67 15.98
CA ALA A 87 -13.55 7.61 16.43
C ALA A 87 -14.58 6.96 17.37
N GLY A 88 -14.89 5.67 17.17
CA GLY A 88 -15.90 4.93 17.94
C GLY A 88 -17.34 5.41 17.69
N GLY A 89 -17.56 6.26 16.68
CA GLY A 89 -18.83 6.89 16.37
C GLY A 89 -18.71 8.05 15.37
N LEU A 90 -19.85 8.44 14.79
CA LEU A 90 -19.91 9.55 13.83
C LEU A 90 -19.73 10.93 14.48
N ASP A 91 -20.05 11.06 15.76
CA ASP A 91 -19.94 12.28 16.55
C ASP A 91 -18.50 12.77 16.69
N LYS A 92 -17.54 11.84 16.74
CA LYS A 92 -16.10 12.14 16.86
C LYS A 92 -15.32 11.99 15.56
N LEU A 93 -15.95 11.45 14.51
CA LEU A 93 -15.27 11.14 13.26
C LEU A 93 -14.60 12.36 12.63
N ALA A 94 -15.27 13.51 12.62
CA ALA A 94 -14.68 14.74 12.09
C ALA A 94 -13.42 15.19 12.85
N GLU A 95 -13.42 15.07 14.17
CA GLU A 95 -12.26 15.38 15.03
C GLU A 95 -11.12 14.38 14.80
N THR A 96 -11.42 13.09 14.69
CA THR A 96 -10.44 12.05 14.37
C THR A 96 -9.78 12.30 13.02
N ILE A 97 -10.57 12.59 11.97
CA ILE A 97 -10.05 12.91 10.63
C ILE A 97 -9.17 14.16 10.68
N ALA A 98 -9.61 15.23 11.35
CA ALA A 98 -8.84 16.46 11.46
C ALA A 98 -7.49 16.22 12.17
N THR A 99 -7.51 15.40 13.22
CA THR A 99 -6.30 14.99 13.95
C THR A 99 -5.35 14.19 13.05
N ARG A 100 -5.86 13.19 12.31
CA ARG A 100 -5.07 12.41 11.35
C ARG A 100 -4.45 13.32 10.28
N GLN A 101 -5.26 14.14 9.61
CA GLN A 101 -4.80 15.06 8.56
C GLN A 101 -3.77 16.05 9.08
N HIS A 102 -3.92 16.52 10.32
CA HIS A 102 -2.91 17.36 10.97
C HIS A 102 -1.56 16.63 11.09
N PHE A 103 -1.55 15.41 11.64
CA PHE A 103 -0.31 14.62 11.77
C PHE A 103 0.28 14.21 10.41
N GLU A 104 -0.55 13.96 9.40
CA GLU A 104 -0.08 13.71 8.02
C GLU A 104 0.62 14.94 7.44
N ALA A 105 0.05 16.13 7.64
CA ALA A 105 0.65 17.39 7.22
C ALA A 105 1.96 17.69 7.97
N GLU A 106 2.02 17.40 9.28
CA GLU A 106 3.27 17.49 10.06
C GLU A 106 4.31 16.48 9.57
N ARG A 107 3.89 15.25 9.30
CA ARG A 107 4.76 14.19 8.79
C ARG A 107 5.36 14.55 7.43
N ALA A 108 4.58 15.16 6.54
CA ALA A 108 5.05 15.65 5.25
C ALA A 108 6.10 16.78 5.36
N LYS A 109 6.15 17.47 6.49
CA LYS A 109 7.12 18.54 6.77
C LYS A 109 8.39 18.04 7.48
N LEU A 110 8.44 16.79 7.93
CA LEU A 110 9.63 16.25 8.59
C LEU A 110 10.80 16.20 7.62
N THR A 111 11.94 16.74 8.05
CA THR A 111 13.18 16.79 7.26
C THR A 111 14.36 16.22 8.04
N ALA A 112 15.54 16.26 7.41
CA ALA A 112 16.81 15.94 8.04
C ALA A 112 17.16 16.84 9.24
N GLU A 113 16.60 18.05 9.26
CA GLU A 113 16.84 19.09 10.27
C GLU A 113 15.86 19.02 11.43
N SER A 114 14.75 18.29 11.29
CA SER A 114 13.78 18.08 12.36
C SER A 114 14.45 17.52 13.61
N SER A 115 13.94 17.93 14.77
CA SER A 115 14.43 17.43 16.05
C SER A 115 14.00 15.98 16.26
N ARG A 116 14.71 15.25 17.12
CA ARG A 116 14.34 13.89 17.50
C ARG A 116 12.97 13.87 18.17
N GLU A 117 12.75 14.79 19.10
CA GLU A 117 11.52 14.94 19.89
C GLU A 117 10.32 15.20 18.98
N GLU A 118 10.50 16.01 17.94
CA GLU A 118 9.47 16.27 16.92
C GLU A 118 9.13 15.01 16.13
N VAL A 119 10.13 14.25 15.69
CA VAL A 119 9.90 12.98 14.98
C VAL A 119 9.22 11.94 15.87
N GLU A 120 9.58 11.86 17.16
CA GLU A 120 8.92 10.97 18.12
C GLU A 120 7.43 11.30 18.27
N ARG A 121 7.12 12.58 18.45
CA ARG A 121 5.74 13.08 18.60
C ARG A 121 4.92 12.82 17.34
N VAL A 122 5.43 13.22 16.18
CA VAL A 122 4.67 13.17 14.91
C VAL A 122 4.45 11.72 14.44
N LEU A 123 5.43 10.83 14.66
CA LEU A 123 5.32 9.43 14.23
C LEU A 123 4.83 8.48 15.32
N GLY A 124 4.61 8.95 16.55
CA GLY A 124 4.23 8.10 17.68
C GLY A 124 5.24 6.97 17.94
N CYS A 125 6.55 7.25 17.82
CA CYS A 125 7.58 6.21 17.81
C CYS A 125 8.62 6.38 18.94
N SER A 126 9.35 5.30 19.24
CA SER A 126 10.43 5.35 20.24
C SER A 126 11.61 6.20 19.76
N SER A 127 12.41 6.70 20.70
CA SER A 127 13.60 7.51 20.39
C SER A 127 14.61 6.82 19.48
N ARG A 128 14.71 5.49 19.57
CA ARG A 128 15.56 4.71 18.67
C ARG A 128 15.02 4.71 17.25
N GLN A 129 13.71 4.62 17.06
CA GLN A 129 13.07 4.68 15.74
C GLN A 129 13.17 6.09 15.15
N ALA A 130 12.93 7.13 15.94
CA ALA A 130 13.08 8.52 15.51
C ALA A 130 14.49 8.83 15.00
N ASN A 131 15.52 8.41 15.74
CA ASN A 131 16.92 8.57 15.29
C ASN A 131 17.21 7.82 13.98
N ARG A 132 16.64 6.62 13.76
CA ARG A 132 16.78 5.90 12.48
C ARG A 132 16.10 6.62 11.34
N VAL A 133 14.94 7.23 11.57
CA VAL A 133 14.23 8.05 10.58
C VAL A 133 15.05 9.29 10.22
N LEU A 134 15.53 10.04 11.22
CA LEU A 134 16.40 11.20 11.01
C LEU A 134 17.68 10.86 10.24
N GLN A 135 18.29 9.71 10.56
CA GLN A 135 19.46 9.25 9.83
C GLN A 135 19.15 8.98 8.35
N LYS A 136 18.00 8.36 8.06
CA LYS A 136 17.54 8.17 6.66
C LYS A 136 17.35 9.50 5.95
N PHE A 137 16.72 10.49 6.59
CA PHE A 137 16.55 11.82 6.01
C PHE A 137 17.88 12.52 5.72
N ARG A 138 18.89 12.32 6.56
CA ARG A 138 20.26 12.86 6.39
C ARG A 138 21.10 12.11 5.35
N GLY A 139 20.54 11.10 4.68
CA GLY A 139 21.30 10.22 3.78
C GLY A 139 22.37 9.39 4.51
N GLY A 140 22.28 9.29 5.84
CA GLY A 140 23.20 8.48 6.62
C GLY A 140 23.00 7.00 6.33
N ALA A 141 24.10 6.28 6.12
CA ALA A 141 24.06 4.82 6.03
C ALA A 141 23.38 4.25 7.29
N PRO A 142 22.50 3.25 7.16
CA PRO A 142 21.84 2.67 8.33
C PRO A 142 22.91 2.21 9.35
N LEU A 143 22.73 2.55 10.63
CA LEU A 143 23.64 2.17 11.75
C LEU A 143 24.05 0.69 11.75
N ARG A 144 23.21 -0.17 11.16
CA ARG A 144 23.51 -1.57 10.90
C ARG A 144 22.83 -1.96 9.59
N VAL A 145 23.55 -2.68 8.73
CA VAL A 145 22.98 -3.26 7.52
C VAL A 145 21.81 -4.17 7.95
N PRO A 146 20.59 -4.02 7.41
CA PRO A 146 19.47 -4.89 7.73
C PRO A 146 19.82 -6.37 7.55
N LEU A 147 19.27 -7.24 8.39
CA LEU A 147 19.57 -8.68 8.35
C LEU A 147 19.27 -9.29 6.97
N ARG A 148 18.18 -8.84 6.34
CA ARG A 148 17.83 -9.14 4.95
C ARG A 148 18.98 -8.79 4.01
N ASP A 149 19.45 -7.56 4.03
CA ASP A 149 20.48 -7.09 3.10
C ASP A 149 21.82 -7.82 3.32
N GLN A 150 22.14 -8.17 4.57
CA GLN A 150 23.31 -9.02 4.88
C GLN A 150 23.17 -10.44 4.31
N ILE A 151 21.99 -11.06 4.44
CA ILE A 151 21.70 -12.38 3.84
C ILE A 151 21.80 -12.31 2.32
N PHE A 152 21.26 -11.27 1.70
CA PHE A 152 21.34 -11.07 0.25
C PHE A 152 22.78 -10.87 -0.21
N ALA A 153 23.58 -10.07 0.51
CA ALA A 153 25.00 -9.89 0.21
C ALA A 153 25.77 -11.21 0.32
N ALA A 154 25.49 -12.03 1.34
CA ALA A 154 26.10 -13.36 1.48
C ALA A 154 25.70 -14.28 0.31
N LEU A 155 24.42 -14.29 -0.08
CA LEU A 155 23.91 -15.10 -1.20
C LEU A 155 24.30 -14.55 -2.58
N ALA A 156 24.79 -13.32 -2.69
CA ALA A 156 25.27 -12.75 -3.96
C ALA A 156 26.49 -13.50 -4.51
N ALA A 157 27.26 -14.16 -3.64
CA ALA A 157 28.37 -15.04 -4.01
C ALA A 157 27.91 -16.44 -4.47
N GLY A 158 26.60 -16.73 -4.40
CA GLY A 158 25.99 -17.98 -4.84
C GLY A 158 25.23 -18.71 -3.73
N ARG A 159 25.39 -20.04 -3.69
CA ARG A 159 24.62 -20.91 -2.78
C ARG A 159 25.30 -21.04 -1.44
N ASN A 160 24.62 -20.65 -0.37
CA ASN A 160 25.15 -20.80 0.99
C ASN A 160 24.29 -21.74 1.83
N LYS A 161 24.95 -22.48 2.73
CA LYS A 161 24.25 -23.24 3.76
C LYS A 161 23.85 -22.33 4.91
N THR A 162 22.91 -22.82 5.73
CA THR A 162 22.47 -22.14 6.95
C THR A 162 23.64 -21.89 7.90
N SER A 163 24.58 -22.83 8.02
CA SER A 163 25.82 -22.63 8.81
C SER A 163 26.61 -21.43 8.31
N ASP A 164 26.88 -21.41 7.00
CA ASP A 164 27.72 -20.40 6.37
C ASP A 164 27.07 -19.01 6.44
N LEU A 165 25.74 -18.95 6.38
CA LEU A 165 24.96 -17.73 6.58
C LEU A 165 24.97 -17.28 8.05
N VAL A 166 24.96 -18.20 9.00
CA VAL A 166 25.07 -17.86 10.43
C VAL A 166 26.46 -17.29 10.75
N ASP A 167 27.50 -17.78 10.08
CA ASP A 167 28.87 -17.30 10.27
C ASP A 167 29.12 -15.97 9.55
N ALA A 168 28.48 -15.74 8.39
CA ALA A 168 28.70 -14.56 7.55
C ALA A 168 27.83 -13.35 7.90
N VAL A 169 26.73 -13.55 8.64
CA VAL A 169 25.73 -12.51 8.94
C VAL A 169 25.73 -12.17 10.41
N GLU A 170 25.74 -10.88 10.74
CA GLU A 170 25.61 -10.45 12.12
C GLU A 170 24.16 -10.64 12.61
N GLY A 171 23.90 -11.76 13.28
CA GLY A 171 22.60 -12.05 13.87
C GLY A 171 22.60 -13.27 14.77
N TYR A 172 21.61 -13.37 15.66
CA TYR A 172 21.41 -14.61 16.40
C TYR A 172 20.96 -15.72 15.44
N PRO A 173 21.47 -16.97 15.58
CA PRO A 173 21.16 -18.06 14.65
C PRO A 173 19.66 -18.28 14.44
N THR A 174 18.86 -18.11 15.49
CA THR A 174 17.40 -18.23 15.43
C THR A 174 16.76 -17.12 14.59
N ALA A 175 17.25 -15.88 14.70
CA ALA A 175 16.75 -14.75 13.91
C ALA A 175 17.10 -14.94 12.42
N ILE A 176 18.29 -15.44 12.13
CA ILE A 176 18.73 -15.76 10.75
C ILE A 176 17.83 -16.85 10.15
N LYS A 177 17.55 -17.93 10.89
CA LYS A 177 16.63 -18.99 10.43
C LYS A 177 15.22 -18.48 10.17
N ASN A 178 14.69 -17.64 11.05
CA ASN A 178 13.36 -17.05 10.89
C ASN A 178 13.30 -16.12 9.67
N GLU A 179 14.31 -15.30 9.47
CA GLU A 179 14.39 -14.41 8.32
C GLU A 179 14.55 -15.19 7.00
N LEU A 180 15.38 -16.26 6.99
CA LEU A 180 15.47 -17.15 5.82
C LEU A 180 14.14 -17.80 5.47
N LYS A 181 13.38 -18.23 6.48
CA LYS A 181 12.03 -18.76 6.28
C LYS A 181 11.13 -17.70 5.67
N ARG A 182 11.08 -16.49 6.27
CA ARG A 182 10.28 -15.36 5.77
C ARG A 182 10.61 -15.01 4.32
N LEU A 183 11.88 -14.98 3.96
CA LEU A 183 12.34 -14.63 2.60
C LEU A 183 11.99 -15.72 1.57
N VAL A 184 11.99 -17.01 1.97
CA VAL A 184 11.48 -18.10 1.12
C VAL A 184 9.97 -18.00 0.95
N ASP A 185 9.24 -17.76 2.04
CA ASP A 185 7.77 -17.64 2.02
C ASP A 185 7.33 -16.42 1.17
N ALA A 186 8.09 -15.33 1.21
CA ALA A 186 7.92 -14.14 0.36
C ALA A 186 8.44 -14.33 -1.08
N ASN A 187 8.98 -15.50 -1.42
CA ASN A 187 9.51 -15.85 -2.74
C ASN A 187 10.63 -14.92 -3.24
N GLU A 188 11.39 -14.33 -2.29
CA GLU A 188 12.52 -13.44 -2.55
C GLU A 188 13.85 -14.21 -2.73
N ILE A 189 13.99 -15.33 -2.01
CA ILE A 189 15.08 -16.30 -2.15
C ILE A 189 14.50 -17.68 -2.36
N VAL A 190 15.31 -18.62 -2.85
CA VAL A 190 14.89 -20.00 -3.09
C VAL A 190 15.67 -20.98 -2.23
N LYS A 191 14.95 -21.95 -1.68
CA LYS A 191 15.53 -23.07 -0.95
C LYS A 191 15.84 -24.19 -1.94
N VAL A 192 17.11 -24.30 -2.32
CA VAL A 192 17.55 -25.27 -3.34
C VAL A 192 17.49 -26.70 -2.81
N ARG A 193 17.92 -26.90 -1.56
CA ARG A 193 17.89 -28.19 -0.86
C ARG A 193 17.90 -27.96 0.65
N TRP A 194 17.87 -29.04 1.43
CA TRP A 194 17.85 -28.93 2.89
C TRP A 194 18.99 -28.04 3.41
N GLY A 195 18.62 -26.98 4.14
CA GLY A 195 19.52 -26.00 4.71
C GLY A 195 20.34 -25.15 3.73
N THR A 196 20.08 -25.19 2.41
CA THR A 196 20.83 -24.43 1.40
C THR A 196 19.92 -23.44 0.65
N TYR A 197 20.37 -22.19 0.51
CA TYR A 197 19.60 -21.09 -0.05
C TYR A 197 20.37 -20.40 -1.20
N ALA A 198 19.64 -19.76 -2.11
CA ALA A 198 20.20 -18.99 -3.23
C ALA A 198 19.28 -17.82 -3.62
N LEU A 199 19.83 -16.84 -4.34
CA LEU A 199 19.03 -15.81 -5.00
C LEU A 199 18.27 -16.41 -6.19
N LYS A 200 17.06 -15.91 -6.46
CA LYS A 200 16.18 -16.41 -7.52
C LYS A 200 16.80 -16.33 -8.92
N THR A 201 17.64 -15.31 -9.15
CA THR A 201 18.32 -15.08 -10.43
C THR A 201 19.29 -16.20 -10.81
N ASP A 202 19.82 -16.95 -9.83
CA ASP A 202 20.78 -18.04 -10.07
C ASP A 202 20.09 -19.37 -10.41
N GLN A 203 18.79 -19.52 -10.14
CA GLN A 203 18.03 -20.70 -10.54
C GLN A 203 17.68 -20.66 -12.04
N ILE A 204 17.36 -19.46 -12.57
CA ILE A 204 17.01 -19.23 -13.98
C ILE A 204 18.19 -19.57 -14.93
N LYS A 205 19.43 -19.47 -14.45
CA LYS A 205 20.62 -19.85 -15.23
C LYS A 205 20.81 -21.36 -15.34
N GLN A 206 20.24 -22.16 -14.43
CA GLN A 206 20.39 -23.62 -14.44
C GLN A 206 19.26 -24.35 -15.16
N ASP A 207 18.04 -23.80 -15.21
CA ASP A 207 16.94 -24.40 -15.99
C ASP A 207 17.11 -24.21 -17.52
N LYS A 208 18.20 -23.58 -17.96
CA LYS A 208 18.56 -23.35 -19.37
C LYS A 208 19.82 -24.12 -19.83
N GLN A 209 20.36 -25.04 -19.03
CA GLN A 209 21.48 -25.91 -19.40
C GLN A 209 21.07 -27.38 -19.44
#